data_AF-A0A0J7KMU2-F1
#
_entry.id   AF-A0A0J7KMU2-F1
#
_cell.length_a   1.000
_cell.length_b   1.000
_cell.length_c   1.000
_cell.angle_alpha   90.00
_cell.angle_beta   90.00
_cell.angle_gamma   90.00
#
_symmetry.space_group_name_H-M   'P 1'
#
loop_
_entity.id
_entity.type
_entity.pdbx_description
1 polymer ?
#
loop_
_entity_poly.entity_id
_entity_poly.type
_entity_poly.pdbx_seq_one_letter_code
_entity_poly.pdbx_strand_id
1 'polypeptide(L)'
;MFSGRIDDKLINEYRLLFYPVNIGNRNSIVPSHLEHQYLMSTFNISRTIKEYYCSPCIEMISEQEYLDFQNQNIVGHRKTFLKPYMFNFKGAYIFRNQFHFWLFQITKMARTYKNKSVENFEDLFPILEEYKVGFEEGYNNFEKDCIERFFTMFPDKNDFIQKTFEYVTKNIPFTNNWTDGYPGFTINIHGEITNIKSYGIKQGYFYKAWSIILSNAILYEKLFENLIDTEFKQLTNDEKNKLDNNIENIELKIRELIVLKIDDKVYKETVSQHLRDKVSERIISYLKKYPEHDASEYTTVSKRLHFFDLMELCELIINKKNWTVFEDTFFIKDNLTDKFKKLGELRNCIRHSREINEVLYLEGKASIIWFQKILGIKK
;
A
#
# COMPACT_ATOMS: atom_id res chain seq x y z
N MET A 1 24.74 -7.73 -29.43
CA MET A 1 23.50 -7.26 -30.08
C MET A 1 22.53 -8.40 -29.97
N PHE A 2 21.31 -8.20 -29.45
CA PHE A 2 20.35 -9.30 -29.33
C PHE A 2 20.00 -9.80 -30.73
N SER A 3 20.22 -11.09 -30.95
CA SER A 3 20.00 -11.75 -32.23
C SER A 3 19.70 -13.22 -32.01
N GLY A 4 18.89 -13.80 -32.88
CA GLY A 4 18.56 -15.22 -32.83
C GLY A 4 17.28 -15.53 -32.07
N ARG A 5 17.06 -16.81 -31.80
CA ARG A 5 15.80 -17.34 -31.30
C ARG A 5 15.43 -16.72 -29.95
N ILE A 6 14.16 -16.33 -29.81
CA ILE A 6 13.58 -15.94 -28.54
C ILE A 6 13.40 -17.22 -27.73
N ASP A 7 14.26 -17.42 -26.73
CA ASP A 7 14.23 -18.55 -25.82
C ASP A 7 14.39 -18.08 -24.36
N ASP A 8 14.27 -19.01 -23.42
CA ASP A 8 14.35 -18.70 -21.98
C ASP A 8 15.73 -18.10 -21.61
N LYS A 9 16.79 -18.42 -22.35
CA LYS A 9 18.13 -17.87 -22.14
C LYS A 9 18.18 -16.38 -22.51
N LEU A 10 17.73 -16.03 -23.73
CA LEU A 10 17.66 -14.65 -24.19
C LEU A 10 16.79 -13.78 -23.28
N ILE A 11 15.64 -14.32 -22.86
CA ILE A 11 14.72 -13.66 -21.94
C ILE A 11 15.40 -13.37 -20.60
N ASN A 12 16.15 -14.33 -20.08
CA ASN A 12 16.84 -14.18 -18.82
C ASN A 12 17.98 -13.16 -18.89
N GLU A 13 18.76 -13.19 -19.98
CA GLU A 13 19.79 -12.18 -20.26
C GLU A 13 19.18 -10.77 -20.31
N TYR A 14 18.05 -10.61 -20.99
CA TYR A 14 17.33 -9.34 -21.03
C TYR A 14 16.82 -8.90 -19.65
N ARG A 15 16.21 -9.83 -18.90
CA ARG A 15 15.62 -9.57 -17.57
C ARG A 15 16.64 -8.91 -16.64
N LEU A 16 17.88 -9.39 -16.67
CA LEU A 16 18.97 -8.98 -15.79
C LEU A 16 19.96 -7.99 -16.44
N LEU A 17 19.60 -7.31 -17.53
CA LEU A 17 20.48 -6.28 -18.12
C LEU A 17 20.74 -5.13 -17.14
N PHE A 18 22.01 -4.73 -16.98
CA PHE A 18 22.40 -3.58 -16.15
C PHE A 18 22.72 -2.31 -16.94
N TYR A 19 22.89 -2.43 -18.26
CA TYR A 19 23.23 -1.32 -19.14
C TYR A 19 22.13 -1.07 -20.18
N PRO A 20 21.97 0.18 -20.63
CA PRO A 20 20.97 0.53 -21.64
C PRO A 20 21.32 -0.12 -22.98
N VAL A 21 20.33 -0.69 -23.65
CA VAL A 21 20.45 -1.27 -24.98
C VAL A 21 19.77 -0.36 -25.98
N ASN A 22 20.51 0.03 -27.01
CA ASN A 22 20.04 0.91 -28.07
C ASN A 22 20.04 0.14 -29.39
N ILE A 23 18.92 0.15 -30.11
CA ILE A 23 18.77 -0.51 -31.40
C ILE A 23 18.38 0.54 -32.45
N GLY A 24 19.20 0.62 -33.50
CA GLY A 24 19.04 1.56 -34.60
C GLY A 24 19.56 2.97 -34.30
N ASN A 25 19.45 3.86 -35.30
CA ASN A 25 19.86 5.25 -35.15
C ASN A 25 18.94 5.98 -34.17
N ARG A 26 19.53 6.72 -33.22
CA ARG A 26 18.80 7.59 -32.30
C ARG A 26 18.29 8.82 -33.05
N ASN A 27 17.14 8.70 -33.72
CA ASN A 27 16.30 9.87 -33.95
C ASN A 27 15.62 10.18 -32.62
N SER A 28 15.87 11.36 -32.05
CA SER A 28 15.47 11.66 -30.67
C SER A 28 13.97 11.98 -30.59
N ILE A 29 13.15 10.95 -30.42
CA ILE A 29 11.75 11.13 -29.98
C ILE A 29 11.74 11.83 -28.62
N VAL A 30 12.57 11.34 -27.70
CA VAL A 30 12.81 11.96 -26.40
C VAL A 30 14.06 12.85 -26.49
N PRO A 31 13.97 14.16 -26.19
CA PRO A 31 15.14 15.03 -26.09
C PRO A 31 16.15 14.48 -25.07
N SER A 32 17.45 14.56 -25.36
CA SER A 32 18.52 13.99 -24.51
C SER A 32 18.47 14.46 -23.06
N HIS A 33 18.15 15.73 -22.83
CA HIS A 33 18.02 16.33 -21.49
C HIS A 33 16.75 15.90 -20.73
N LEU A 34 15.84 15.18 -21.39
CA LEU A 34 14.64 14.59 -20.79
C LEU A 34 14.71 13.07 -20.69
N GLU A 35 15.81 12.45 -21.13
CA GLU A 35 16.00 11.00 -20.93
C GLU A 35 16.07 10.69 -19.43
N HIS A 36 15.33 9.69 -18.96
CA HIS A 36 15.28 9.36 -17.53
C HIS A 36 16.66 9.09 -16.91
N GLN A 37 17.60 8.54 -17.68
CA GLN A 37 18.96 8.28 -17.20
C GLN A 37 19.73 9.58 -16.97
N TYR A 38 19.57 10.55 -17.86
CA TYR A 38 20.11 11.89 -17.70
C TYR A 38 19.47 12.57 -16.49
N LEU A 39 18.14 12.55 -16.39
CA LEU A 39 17.42 13.17 -15.27
C LEU A 39 17.83 12.58 -13.91
N MET A 40 17.91 11.24 -13.81
CA MET A 40 18.30 10.54 -12.58
C MET A 40 19.76 10.78 -12.15
N SER A 41 20.64 11.14 -13.09
CA SER A 41 22.05 11.46 -12.80
C SER A 41 22.29 12.95 -12.58
N THR A 42 21.42 13.81 -13.11
CA THR A 42 21.56 15.27 -13.05
C THR A 42 20.82 15.89 -11.88
N PHE A 43 19.61 15.40 -11.58
CA PHE A 43 18.76 15.97 -10.54
C PHE A 43 18.88 15.18 -9.24
N ASN A 44 18.73 15.87 -8.10
CA ASN A 44 18.64 15.23 -6.79
C ASN A 44 17.24 14.62 -6.61
N ILE A 45 17.08 13.37 -7.08
CA ILE A 45 15.83 12.63 -6.93
C ILE A 45 15.81 11.92 -5.57
N SER A 46 14.76 12.15 -4.78
CA SER A 46 14.58 11.52 -3.47
C SER A 46 14.53 9.99 -3.57
N ARG A 47 14.92 9.32 -2.48
CA ARG A 47 14.91 7.85 -2.42
C ARG A 47 13.52 7.29 -2.71
N THR A 48 12.49 7.92 -2.15
CA THR A 48 11.08 7.53 -2.30
C THR A 48 10.64 7.52 -3.76
N ILE A 49 10.95 8.60 -4.50
CA ILE A 49 10.62 8.67 -5.93
C ILE A 49 11.37 7.59 -6.73
N LYS A 50 12.65 7.35 -6.42
CA LYS A 50 13.44 6.29 -7.09
C LYS A 50 12.88 4.90 -6.83
N GLU A 51 12.57 4.58 -5.58
CA GLU A 51 12.00 3.29 -5.21
C GLU A 51 10.64 3.07 -5.88
N TYR A 52 9.79 4.10 -5.91
CA TYR A 52 8.50 4.00 -6.58
C TYR A 52 8.65 3.81 -8.10
N TYR A 53 9.49 4.62 -8.74
CA TYR A 53 9.80 4.51 -10.17
C TYR A 53 10.32 3.11 -10.55
N CYS A 54 11.17 2.52 -9.71
CA CYS A 54 11.72 1.18 -9.92
C CYS A 54 10.83 0.05 -9.40
N SER A 55 9.77 0.34 -8.64
CA SER A 55 8.95 -0.67 -7.96
C SER A 55 8.46 -1.82 -8.85
N PRO A 56 8.06 -1.61 -10.12
CA PRO A 56 7.58 -2.70 -10.96
C PRO A 56 8.68 -3.67 -11.41
N CYS A 57 9.95 -3.32 -11.17
CA CYS A 57 11.10 -4.15 -11.50
C CYS A 57 11.71 -4.85 -10.28
N ILE A 58 11.21 -4.60 -9.07
CA ILE A 58 11.78 -5.17 -7.82
C ILE A 58 11.67 -6.70 -7.81
N GLU A 59 10.54 -7.24 -8.25
CA GLU A 59 10.30 -8.68 -8.28
C GLU A 59 11.01 -9.39 -9.44
N MET A 60 11.58 -8.64 -10.39
CA MET A 60 12.29 -9.20 -11.53
C MET A 60 13.70 -9.72 -11.17
N ILE A 61 14.17 -9.52 -9.95
CA ILE A 61 15.45 -10.03 -9.45
C ILE A 61 15.24 -10.76 -8.13
N SER A 62 15.66 -12.02 -8.06
CA SER A 62 15.63 -12.78 -6.81
C SER A 62 16.68 -12.26 -5.83
N GLU A 63 16.54 -12.63 -4.56
CA GLU A 63 17.54 -12.29 -3.54
C GLU A 63 18.89 -12.91 -3.86
N GLN A 64 18.93 -14.17 -4.29
CA GLN A 64 20.16 -14.85 -4.68
C GLN A 64 20.85 -14.15 -5.86
N GLU A 65 20.11 -13.81 -6.92
CA GLU A 65 20.67 -13.11 -8.07
C GLU A 65 21.25 -11.75 -7.69
N TYR A 66 20.57 -11.02 -6.81
CA TYR A 66 21.08 -9.75 -6.29
C TYR A 66 22.38 -9.94 -5.51
N LEU A 67 22.46 -10.95 -4.64
CA LEU A 67 23.69 -11.29 -3.91
C LEU A 67 24.83 -11.69 -4.87
N ASP A 68 24.53 -12.44 -5.93
CA ASP A 68 25.52 -12.82 -6.94
C ASP A 68 26.11 -11.60 -7.65
N PHE A 69 25.29 -10.56 -7.91
CA PHE A 69 25.80 -9.27 -8.42
C PHE A 69 26.66 -8.52 -7.40
N GLN A 70 26.30 -8.55 -6.11
CA GLN A 70 27.11 -7.93 -5.07
C GLN A 70 28.49 -8.61 -4.96
N ASN A 71 28.54 -9.94 -5.09
CA ASN A 71 29.78 -10.72 -5.13
C ASN A 71 30.67 -10.38 -6.35
N GLN A 72 30.08 -9.84 -7.43
CA GLN A 72 30.79 -9.33 -8.59
C GLN A 72 31.19 -7.85 -8.46
N ASN A 73 31.11 -7.28 -7.25
CA ASN A 73 31.38 -5.86 -6.95
C ASN A 73 30.41 -4.88 -7.63
N ILE A 74 29.22 -5.32 -8.04
CA ILE A 74 28.19 -4.42 -8.56
C ILE A 74 27.39 -3.88 -7.37
N VAL A 75 27.57 -2.59 -7.10
CA VAL A 75 26.96 -1.89 -5.96
C VAL A 75 25.62 -1.25 -6.33
N GLY A 76 24.68 -1.22 -5.39
CA GLY A 76 23.38 -0.59 -5.56
C GLY A 76 22.43 -0.96 -4.43
N HIS A 77 21.26 -0.34 -4.38
CA HIS A 77 20.18 -0.73 -3.49
C HIS A 77 19.17 -1.61 -4.24
N ARG A 78 18.79 -2.76 -3.66
CA ARG A 78 17.92 -3.76 -4.29
C ARG A 78 16.64 -3.16 -4.89
N LYS A 79 15.93 -2.31 -4.12
CA LYS A 79 14.66 -1.69 -4.57
C LYS A 79 14.80 -0.77 -5.80
N THR A 80 16.01 -0.35 -6.13
CA THR A 80 16.31 0.55 -7.26
C THR A 80 17.26 -0.07 -8.28
N PHE A 81 17.59 -1.35 -8.13
CA PHE A 81 18.68 -2.01 -8.83
C PHE A 81 18.40 -2.18 -10.32
N LEU A 82 17.19 -2.67 -10.66
CA LEU A 82 16.74 -2.80 -12.04
C LEU A 82 15.98 -1.56 -12.48
N LYS A 83 16.57 -0.80 -13.40
CA LYS A 83 15.93 0.37 -14.00
C LYS A 83 14.81 -0.05 -14.97
N PRO A 84 13.67 0.66 -15.01
CA PRO A 84 12.53 0.27 -15.85
C PRO A 84 12.74 0.49 -17.35
N TYR A 85 13.34 1.61 -17.79
CA TYR A 85 13.51 1.89 -19.22
C TYR A 85 14.96 1.68 -19.65
N MET A 86 15.29 0.44 -19.99
CA MET A 86 16.65 0.02 -20.36
C MET A 86 16.78 -0.38 -21.81
N PHE A 87 15.68 -0.43 -22.54
CA PHE A 87 15.67 -0.72 -23.97
C PHE A 87 15.15 0.48 -24.75
N ASN A 88 15.95 0.92 -25.73
CA ASN A 88 15.63 1.99 -26.65
C ASN A 88 15.65 1.44 -28.08
N PHE A 89 14.52 1.52 -28.76
CA PHE A 89 14.41 1.21 -30.18
C PHE A 89 14.17 2.51 -30.95
N LYS A 90 15.20 3.00 -31.64
CA LYS A 90 15.15 4.20 -32.48
C LYS A 90 14.49 5.41 -31.80
N GLY A 91 14.82 5.65 -30.52
CA GLY A 91 14.29 6.75 -29.72
C GLY A 91 13.07 6.40 -28.85
N ALA A 92 12.39 5.28 -29.10
CA ALA A 92 11.27 4.83 -28.28
C ALA A 92 11.75 3.91 -27.15
N TYR A 93 11.36 4.22 -25.91
CA TYR A 93 11.81 3.50 -24.72
C TYR A 93 10.77 2.48 -24.28
N ILE A 94 11.22 1.25 -24.03
CA ILE A 94 10.35 0.15 -23.64
C ILE A 94 10.53 -0.18 -22.16
N PHE A 95 9.42 -0.34 -21.46
CA PHE A 95 9.42 -0.72 -20.05
C PHE A 95 9.80 -2.18 -19.86
N ARG A 96 10.82 -2.43 -19.03
CA ARG A 96 11.50 -3.71 -18.85
C ARG A 96 10.55 -4.84 -18.45
N ASN A 97 9.78 -4.65 -17.38
CA ASN A 97 8.88 -5.68 -16.85
C ASN A 97 7.93 -6.19 -17.94
N GLN A 98 7.33 -5.24 -18.66
CA GLN A 98 6.36 -5.51 -19.70
C GLN A 98 6.99 -6.21 -20.91
N PHE A 99 8.16 -5.75 -21.35
CA PHE A 99 8.87 -6.39 -22.45
C PHE A 99 9.31 -7.81 -22.09
N HIS A 100 9.79 -8.03 -20.87
CA HIS A 100 10.14 -9.36 -20.38
C HIS A 100 8.93 -10.30 -20.40
N PHE A 101 7.78 -9.86 -19.87
CA PHE A 101 6.55 -10.63 -19.90
C PHE A 101 6.12 -10.97 -21.33
N TRP A 102 6.23 -10.01 -22.26
CA TRP A 102 5.90 -10.25 -23.66
C TRP A 102 6.82 -11.28 -24.33
N LEU A 103 8.14 -11.17 -24.14
CA LEU A 103 9.07 -12.16 -24.68
C LEU A 103 8.77 -13.55 -24.10
N PHE A 104 8.43 -13.65 -22.82
CA PHE A 104 7.99 -14.89 -22.18
C PHE A 104 6.70 -15.44 -22.81
N GLN A 105 5.73 -14.60 -23.15
CA GLN A 105 4.52 -15.04 -23.85
C GLN A 105 4.79 -15.59 -25.25
N ILE A 106 5.79 -15.04 -25.96
CA ILE A 106 6.22 -15.56 -27.27
C ILE A 106 6.84 -16.95 -27.13
N THR A 107 7.57 -17.24 -26.05
CA THR A 107 8.19 -18.58 -25.89
C THR A 107 7.22 -19.67 -25.50
N LYS A 108 6.11 -19.34 -24.83
CA LYS A 108 5.13 -20.34 -24.37
C LYS A 108 4.11 -20.73 -25.43
N MET A 109 3.91 -19.94 -26.47
CA MET A 109 2.92 -20.21 -27.50
C MET A 109 3.35 -19.63 -28.84
N ALA A 110 3.04 -20.32 -29.95
CA ALA A 110 3.27 -19.77 -31.28
C ALA A 110 2.53 -18.43 -31.43
N ARG A 111 3.26 -17.41 -31.89
CA ARG A 111 2.74 -16.07 -32.14
C ARG A 111 2.99 -15.67 -33.57
N THR A 112 2.04 -14.92 -34.12
CA THR A 112 2.20 -14.31 -35.43
C THR A 112 2.01 -12.81 -35.38
N TYR A 113 2.62 -12.10 -36.33
CA TYR A 113 2.34 -10.70 -36.61
C TYR A 113 2.20 -10.54 -38.11
N LYS A 114 1.03 -10.05 -38.57
CA LYS A 114 0.72 -9.92 -40.01
C LYS A 114 0.99 -11.22 -40.78
N ASN A 115 0.50 -12.34 -40.23
CA ASN A 115 0.65 -13.70 -40.75
C ASN A 115 2.09 -14.26 -40.80
N LYS A 116 3.06 -13.63 -40.13
CA LYS A 116 4.43 -14.16 -40.01
C LYS A 116 4.70 -14.64 -38.60
N SER A 117 5.31 -15.83 -38.47
CA SER A 117 5.76 -16.36 -37.17
C SER A 117 6.77 -15.41 -36.53
N VAL A 118 6.71 -15.29 -35.21
CA VAL A 118 7.65 -14.49 -34.42
C VAL A 118 8.47 -15.46 -33.58
N GLU A 119 9.69 -15.75 -34.03
CA GLU A 119 10.55 -16.78 -33.41
C GLU A 119 11.91 -16.24 -33.01
N ASN A 120 12.43 -15.28 -33.76
CA ASN A 120 13.71 -14.64 -33.53
C ASN A 120 13.51 -13.21 -33.07
N PHE A 121 14.52 -12.67 -32.39
CA PHE A 121 14.49 -11.30 -31.88
C PHE A 121 14.31 -10.27 -33.01
N GLU A 122 14.86 -10.55 -34.19
CA GLU A 122 14.73 -9.72 -35.39
C GLU A 122 13.28 -9.66 -35.92
N ASP A 123 12.48 -10.70 -35.68
CA ASP A 123 11.06 -10.74 -36.05
C ASP A 123 10.24 -9.70 -35.26
N LEU A 124 10.80 -9.17 -34.17
CA LEU A 124 10.20 -8.11 -33.38
C LEU A 124 10.36 -6.74 -34.04
N PHE A 125 11.29 -6.54 -34.98
CA PHE A 125 11.56 -5.20 -35.52
C PHE A 125 10.33 -4.55 -36.20
N PRO A 126 9.54 -5.25 -37.04
CA PRO A 126 8.31 -4.70 -37.59
C PRO A 126 7.29 -4.30 -36.51
N ILE A 127 7.21 -5.07 -35.42
CA ILE A 127 6.35 -4.79 -34.25
C ILE A 127 6.86 -3.55 -33.53
N LEU A 128 8.17 -3.46 -33.30
CA LEU A 128 8.82 -2.34 -32.63
C LEU A 128 8.73 -1.04 -33.44
N GLU A 129 8.67 -1.09 -34.77
CA GLU A 129 8.40 0.09 -35.60
C GLU A 129 6.99 0.63 -35.39
N GLU A 130 5.97 -0.24 -35.34
CA GLU A 130 4.59 0.19 -35.04
C GLU A 130 4.48 0.72 -33.61
N TYR A 131 5.18 0.08 -32.66
CA TYR A 131 5.27 0.55 -31.27
C TYR A 131 5.88 1.94 -31.19
N LYS A 132 6.99 2.17 -31.91
CA LYS A 132 7.70 3.46 -31.94
C LYS A 132 6.78 4.60 -32.38
N VAL A 133 5.98 4.38 -33.42
CA VAL A 133 5.00 5.37 -33.90
C VAL A 133 3.99 5.72 -32.79
N GLY A 134 3.48 4.70 -32.09
CA GLY A 134 2.60 4.94 -30.95
C GLY A 134 3.30 5.68 -29.80
N PHE A 135 4.53 5.29 -29.47
CA PHE A 135 5.32 5.90 -28.40
C PHE A 135 5.57 7.38 -28.65
N GLU A 136 5.95 7.75 -29.87
CA GLU A 136 6.14 9.15 -30.28
C GLU A 136 4.86 9.96 -30.15
N GLU A 137 3.73 9.42 -30.64
CA GLU A 137 2.42 10.05 -30.51
C GLU A 137 2.04 10.26 -29.04
N GLY A 138 2.21 9.23 -28.20
CA GLY A 138 1.93 9.33 -26.77
C GLY A 138 2.84 10.34 -26.06
N TYR A 139 4.15 10.27 -26.29
CA TYR A 139 5.10 11.16 -25.65
C TYR A 139 4.79 12.64 -25.95
N ASN A 140 4.45 12.95 -27.20
CA ASN A 140 4.16 14.31 -27.64
C ASN A 140 2.80 14.83 -27.17
N ASN A 141 1.79 13.95 -27.02
CA ASN A 141 0.42 14.35 -26.70
C ASN A 141 0.02 14.16 -25.23
N PHE A 142 0.91 13.65 -24.36
CA PHE A 142 0.60 13.36 -22.95
C PHE A 142 -0.12 14.51 -22.22
N GLU A 143 0.43 15.72 -22.29
CA GLU A 143 -0.10 16.86 -21.54
C GLU A 143 -1.54 17.17 -22.00
N LYS A 144 -1.76 17.24 -23.31
CA LYS A 144 -3.09 17.43 -23.90
C LYS A 144 -4.08 16.32 -23.55
N ASP A 145 -3.68 15.06 -23.78
CA ASP A 145 -4.59 13.92 -23.78
C ASP A 145 -4.86 13.37 -22.38
N CYS A 146 -3.92 13.53 -21.45
CA CYS A 146 -3.99 12.95 -20.11
C CYS A 146 -4.12 13.99 -19.00
N ILE A 147 -3.77 15.25 -19.24
CA ILE A 147 -3.72 16.29 -18.20
C ILE A 147 -4.73 17.41 -18.50
N GLU A 148 -4.54 18.15 -19.59
CA GLU A 148 -5.29 19.37 -19.91
C GLU A 148 -6.80 19.14 -20.06
N ARG A 149 -7.22 17.97 -20.57
CA ARG A 149 -8.65 17.64 -20.69
C ARG A 149 -9.42 17.64 -19.37
N PHE A 150 -8.73 17.61 -18.24
CA PHE A 150 -9.33 17.59 -16.91
C PHE A 150 -9.30 18.96 -16.22
N PHE A 151 -8.73 19.98 -16.87
CA PHE A 151 -8.60 21.30 -16.29
C PHE A 151 -9.85 22.15 -16.50
N THR A 152 -10.11 23.01 -15.52
CA THR A 152 -11.08 24.11 -15.67
C THR A 152 -10.47 25.21 -16.54
N MET A 153 -11.22 26.28 -16.82
CA MET A 153 -10.77 27.38 -17.67
C MET A 153 -9.48 28.08 -17.16
N PHE A 154 -9.18 27.97 -15.85
CA PHE A 154 -8.00 28.57 -15.21
C PHE A 154 -7.35 27.55 -14.26
N PRO A 155 -6.61 26.56 -14.79
CA PRO A 155 -5.91 25.59 -13.93
C PRO A 155 -4.76 26.25 -13.20
N ASP A 156 -4.54 25.83 -11.95
CA ASP A 156 -3.34 26.23 -11.22
C ASP A 156 -2.18 25.22 -11.44
N LYS A 157 -0.98 25.57 -10.98
CA LYS A 157 0.19 24.71 -11.12
C LYS A 157 0.08 23.41 -10.31
N ASN A 158 -0.65 23.42 -9.19
CA ASN A 158 -0.85 22.25 -8.35
C ASN A 158 -1.78 21.23 -9.03
N ASP A 159 -2.79 21.67 -9.80
CA ASP A 159 -3.65 20.79 -10.58
C ASP A 159 -2.82 19.93 -11.54
N PHE A 160 -1.83 20.54 -12.21
CA PHE A 160 -0.92 19.83 -13.11
C PHE A 160 -0.03 18.83 -12.38
N ILE A 161 0.54 19.23 -11.25
CA ILE A 161 1.36 18.35 -10.40
C ILE A 161 0.51 17.15 -9.96
N GLN A 162 -0.67 17.40 -9.41
CA GLN A 162 -1.56 16.38 -8.89
C GLN A 162 -2.04 15.43 -9.99
N LYS A 163 -2.39 15.93 -11.18
CA LYS A 163 -2.82 15.07 -12.30
C LYS A 163 -1.69 14.23 -12.87
N THR A 164 -0.48 14.78 -12.96
CA THR A 164 0.70 14.02 -13.37
C THR A 164 1.02 12.91 -12.36
N PHE A 165 0.96 13.23 -11.06
CA PHE A 165 1.14 12.28 -9.97
C PHE A 165 0.05 11.19 -9.99
N GLU A 166 -1.23 11.57 -10.08
CA GLU A 166 -2.35 10.63 -10.21
C GLU A 166 -2.19 9.72 -11.43
N TYR A 167 -1.70 10.24 -12.56
CA TYR A 167 -1.50 9.44 -13.76
C TYR A 167 -0.49 8.31 -13.48
N VAL A 168 0.69 8.61 -12.94
CA VAL A 168 1.70 7.57 -12.69
C VAL A 168 1.34 6.64 -11.53
N THR A 169 0.54 7.10 -10.57
CA THR A 169 0.16 6.31 -9.38
C THR A 169 -1.08 5.46 -9.57
N LYS A 170 -2.03 5.86 -10.42
CA LYS A 170 -3.17 5.01 -10.78
C LYS A 170 -2.80 3.98 -11.86
N ASN A 171 -1.74 4.25 -12.61
CA ASN A 171 -1.37 3.41 -13.72
C ASN A 171 -0.02 2.73 -13.52
N ILE A 172 0.53 2.64 -12.29
CA ILE A 172 1.80 1.94 -11.99
C ILE A 172 1.74 0.56 -12.66
N PRO A 173 2.63 0.26 -13.61
CA PRO A 173 2.38 0.17 -15.06
C PRO A 173 1.30 -0.87 -15.49
N PHE A 174 0.01 -0.54 -15.33
CA PHE A 174 -1.22 -1.33 -15.64
C PHE A 174 -1.52 -2.49 -14.68
N THR A 175 -2.28 -2.17 -13.63
CA THR A 175 -2.94 -3.09 -12.70
C THR A 175 -3.66 -4.25 -13.40
N ASN A 176 -3.52 -5.46 -12.84
CA ASN A 176 -4.28 -6.66 -13.17
C ASN A 176 -5.80 -6.42 -13.12
N ASN A 177 -6.41 -5.93 -14.20
CA ASN A 177 -7.83 -6.13 -14.40
C ASN A 177 -7.99 -7.48 -15.10
N TRP A 178 -8.61 -8.44 -14.41
CA TRP A 178 -8.99 -9.74 -14.96
C TRP A 178 -9.82 -9.63 -16.26
N THR A 179 -10.37 -8.44 -16.55
CA THR A 179 -11.11 -8.11 -17.78
C THR A 179 -10.23 -7.69 -18.97
N ASP A 180 -9.03 -7.13 -18.74
CA ASP A 180 -8.20 -6.49 -19.80
C ASP A 180 -6.91 -7.25 -20.14
N GLY A 181 -6.70 -8.44 -19.56
CA GLY A 181 -5.78 -9.45 -20.11
C GLY A 181 -4.34 -8.97 -20.34
N TYR A 182 -3.61 -8.81 -19.25
CA TYR A 182 -2.16 -8.56 -19.18
C TYR A 182 -1.63 -7.23 -19.74
N PRO A 183 -0.69 -6.61 -19.03
CA PRO A 183 -0.01 -5.43 -19.55
C PRO A 183 1.01 -5.85 -20.63
N GLY A 184 1.04 -5.12 -21.76
CA GLY A 184 1.87 -5.45 -22.93
C GLY A 184 1.14 -5.37 -24.27
N PHE A 185 1.71 -5.99 -25.31
CA PHE A 185 1.03 -6.17 -26.59
C PHE A 185 -0.13 -7.16 -26.45
N THR A 186 -1.27 -6.86 -27.05
CA THR A 186 -2.45 -7.73 -26.99
C THR A 186 -2.28 -8.90 -27.95
N ILE A 187 -2.56 -10.11 -27.49
CA ILE A 187 -2.63 -11.30 -28.34
C ILE A 187 -4.10 -11.65 -28.52
N ASN A 188 -4.56 -11.73 -29.76
CA ASN A 188 -5.94 -12.13 -30.04
C ASN A 188 -6.12 -13.66 -29.89
N ILE A 189 -7.36 -14.13 -30.02
CA ILE A 189 -7.70 -15.57 -29.90
C ILE A 189 -6.98 -16.47 -30.93
N HIS A 190 -6.44 -15.89 -31.99
CA HIS A 190 -5.71 -16.59 -33.05
C HIS A 190 -4.19 -16.60 -32.82
N GLY A 191 -3.72 -16.06 -31.69
CA GLY A 191 -2.29 -15.96 -31.40
C GLY A 191 -1.59 -14.83 -32.18
N GLU A 192 -2.33 -13.89 -32.76
CA GLU A 192 -1.77 -12.75 -33.47
C GLU A 192 -1.53 -11.58 -32.51
N ILE A 193 -0.37 -10.95 -32.65
CA ILE A 193 0.03 -9.76 -31.91
C ILE A 193 -0.67 -8.53 -32.52
N THR A 194 -1.44 -7.83 -31.70
CA THR A 194 -2.30 -6.71 -32.08
C THR A 194 -2.17 -5.55 -31.08
N ASN A 195 -2.82 -4.42 -31.36
CA ASN A 195 -2.85 -3.21 -30.50
C ASN A 195 -1.46 -2.61 -30.18
N ILE A 196 -0.48 -2.84 -31.03
CA ILE A 196 0.92 -2.45 -30.82
C ILE A 196 1.07 -0.93 -30.73
N LYS A 197 0.44 -0.20 -31.65
CA LYS A 197 0.43 1.26 -31.63
C LYS A 197 -0.20 1.82 -30.34
N SER A 198 -1.35 1.29 -29.93
CA SER A 198 -2.05 1.71 -28.69
C SER A 198 -1.19 1.50 -27.45
N TYR A 199 -0.49 0.36 -27.39
CA TYR A 199 0.48 0.10 -26.33
C TYR A 199 1.66 1.09 -26.36
N GLY A 200 2.18 1.41 -27.56
CA GLY A 200 3.15 2.48 -27.76
C GLY A 200 2.70 3.80 -27.16
N ILE A 201 1.48 4.26 -27.48
CA ILE A 201 0.91 5.52 -26.97
C ILE A 201 0.92 5.55 -25.44
N LYS A 202 0.42 4.49 -24.81
CA LYS A 202 0.39 4.35 -23.35
C LYS A 202 1.79 4.43 -22.72
N GLN A 203 2.79 3.81 -23.35
CA GLN A 203 4.19 3.86 -22.90
C GLN A 203 4.80 5.26 -23.10
N GLY A 204 4.49 5.93 -24.22
CA GLY A 204 4.88 7.31 -24.47
C GLY A 204 4.36 8.28 -23.39
N TYR A 205 3.08 8.17 -23.04
CA TYR A 205 2.48 8.91 -21.92
C TYR A 205 3.23 8.67 -20.62
N PHE A 206 3.48 7.41 -20.29
CA PHE A 206 4.18 7.03 -19.06
C PHE A 206 5.59 7.60 -18.99
N TYR A 207 6.32 7.52 -20.10
CA TYR A 207 7.66 8.05 -20.19
C TYR A 207 7.66 9.57 -20.02
N LYS A 208 6.76 10.29 -20.71
CA LYS A 208 6.65 11.74 -20.58
C LYS A 208 6.27 12.17 -19.16
N ALA A 209 5.31 11.49 -18.52
CA ALA A 209 4.92 11.76 -17.14
C ALA A 209 6.10 11.63 -16.16
N TRP A 210 6.90 10.57 -16.29
CA TRP A 210 8.11 10.40 -15.48
C TRP A 210 9.19 11.42 -15.82
N SER A 211 9.34 11.82 -17.09
CA SER A 211 10.27 12.88 -17.47
C SER A 211 9.92 14.21 -16.76
N ILE A 212 8.63 14.54 -16.65
CA ILE A 212 8.13 15.70 -15.91
C ILE A 212 8.43 15.58 -14.41
N ILE A 213 8.11 14.44 -13.79
CA ILE A 213 8.34 14.20 -12.36
C ILE A 213 9.82 14.29 -12.02
N LEU A 214 10.68 13.62 -12.80
CA LEU A 214 12.11 13.56 -12.51
C LEU A 214 12.80 14.92 -12.73
N SER A 215 12.40 15.68 -13.75
CA SER A 215 12.91 17.05 -13.95
C SER A 215 12.42 18.05 -12.89
N ASN A 216 11.35 17.73 -12.17
CA ASN A 216 10.74 18.59 -11.15
C ASN A 216 10.58 17.89 -9.79
N ALA A 217 11.50 16.97 -9.44
CA ALA A 217 11.29 16.02 -8.34
C ALA A 217 10.93 16.65 -6.98
N ILE A 218 11.48 17.82 -6.68
CA ILE A 218 11.20 18.59 -5.45
C ILE A 218 9.69 18.87 -5.30
N LEU A 219 8.98 19.12 -6.40
CA LEU A 219 7.54 19.41 -6.38
C LEU A 219 6.69 18.18 -6.07
N TYR A 220 7.22 16.97 -6.32
CA TYR A 220 6.50 15.71 -6.18
C TYR A 220 6.88 14.94 -4.90
N GLU A 221 7.98 15.31 -4.23
CA GLU A 221 8.55 14.55 -3.12
C GLU A 221 7.53 14.22 -2.03
N LYS A 222 6.83 15.24 -1.50
CA LYS A 222 5.80 15.06 -0.47
C LYS A 222 4.65 14.16 -0.90
N LEU A 223 4.31 14.15 -2.19
CA LEU A 223 3.23 13.31 -2.72
C LEU A 223 3.65 11.83 -2.70
N PHE A 224 4.90 11.53 -3.03
CA PHE A 224 5.44 10.16 -2.98
C PHE A 224 5.75 9.69 -1.56
N GLU A 225 6.14 10.57 -0.64
CA GLU A 225 6.37 10.20 0.78
C GLU A 225 5.11 9.57 1.39
N ASN A 226 3.94 10.14 1.09
CA ASN A 226 2.65 9.61 1.53
C ASN A 226 2.31 8.22 0.95
N LEU A 227 3.01 7.74 -0.08
CA LEU A 227 2.77 6.44 -0.72
C LEU A 227 3.64 5.32 -0.16
N ILE A 228 4.81 5.63 0.43
CA ILE A 228 5.73 4.60 0.96
C ILE A 228 5.46 4.31 2.45
N ASP A 229 4.70 5.17 3.13
CA ASP A 229 4.19 4.91 4.49
C ASP A 229 3.22 3.69 4.59
N THR A 230 2.99 2.95 3.49
CA THR A 230 2.18 1.73 3.46
C THR A 230 2.94 0.43 3.77
N GLU A 231 4.28 0.42 3.89
CA GLU A 231 4.92 -0.67 4.65
C GLU A 231 4.63 -0.38 6.13
N PHE A 232 3.56 -0.96 6.68
CA PHE A 232 3.22 -0.81 8.10
C PHE A 232 4.44 -1.14 8.95
N LYS A 233 5.14 -0.09 9.39
CA LYS A 233 6.34 -0.23 10.19
C LYS A 233 5.90 -0.82 11.51
N GLN A 234 6.55 -1.91 11.90
CA GLN A 234 6.28 -2.54 13.18
C GLN A 234 6.40 -1.48 14.29
N LEU A 235 5.32 -1.31 15.06
CA LEU A 235 5.22 -0.26 16.06
C LEU A 235 6.40 -0.34 17.02
N THR A 236 7.03 0.80 17.26
CA THR A 236 8.03 0.94 18.32
C THR A 236 7.40 0.68 19.68
N ASN A 237 8.21 0.35 20.68
CA ASN A 237 7.71 0.16 22.05
C ASN A 237 7.04 1.44 22.59
N ASP A 238 7.56 2.62 22.24
CA ASP A 238 6.97 3.89 22.66
C ASP A 238 5.58 4.12 22.05
N GLU A 239 5.38 3.74 20.80
CA GLU A 239 4.07 3.82 20.15
C GLU A 239 3.09 2.82 20.76
N LYS A 240 3.54 1.59 21.04
CA LYS A 240 2.72 0.58 21.74
C LYS A 240 2.32 1.06 23.14
N ASN A 241 3.24 1.65 23.90
CA ASN A 241 2.97 2.20 25.22
C ASN A 241 1.96 3.36 25.17
N LYS A 242 2.07 4.24 24.17
CA LYS A 242 1.06 5.30 23.95
C LYS A 242 -0.33 4.74 23.66
N LEU A 243 -0.42 3.67 22.86
CA LEU A 243 -1.69 3.01 22.58
C LEU A 243 -2.25 2.34 23.82
N ASP A 244 -1.43 1.63 24.61
CA ASP A 244 -1.87 0.98 25.85
C ASP A 244 -2.39 2.01 26.86
N ASN A 245 -1.67 3.12 27.05
CA ASN A 245 -2.12 4.23 27.92
C ASN A 245 -3.45 4.83 27.46
N ASN A 246 -3.65 4.96 26.14
CA ASN A 246 -4.93 5.43 25.61
C ASN A 246 -6.07 4.45 25.90
N ILE A 247 -5.82 3.15 25.74
CA ILE A 247 -6.78 2.09 26.04
C ILE A 247 -7.11 2.09 27.54
N GLU A 248 -6.11 2.23 28.40
CA GLU A 248 -6.29 2.31 29.85
C GLU A 248 -7.12 3.53 30.27
N ASN A 249 -6.83 4.70 29.71
CA ASN A 249 -7.63 5.92 29.95
C ASN A 249 -9.09 5.75 29.53
N ILE A 250 -9.33 5.05 28.41
CA ILE A 250 -10.69 4.71 27.96
C ILE A 250 -11.35 3.76 28.97
N GLU A 251 -10.66 2.70 29.41
CA GLU A 251 -11.18 1.77 30.43
C GLU A 251 -11.57 2.50 31.72
N LEU A 252 -10.71 3.40 32.22
CA LEU A 252 -10.97 4.21 33.41
C LEU A 252 -12.20 5.10 33.24
N LYS A 253 -12.32 5.80 32.10
CA LYS A 253 -13.47 6.68 31.82
C LYS A 253 -14.77 5.90 31.66
N ILE A 254 -14.71 4.70 31.11
CA ILE A 254 -15.87 3.80 31.05
C ILE A 254 -16.29 3.37 32.46
N ARG A 255 -15.33 3.02 33.33
CA ARG A 255 -15.65 2.69 34.73
C ARG A 255 -16.28 3.87 35.46
N GLU A 256 -15.75 5.09 35.30
CA GLU A 256 -16.35 6.31 35.85
C GLU A 256 -17.79 6.50 35.36
N LEU A 257 -18.02 6.36 34.05
CA LEU A 257 -19.36 6.47 33.46
C LEU A 257 -20.33 5.43 34.04
N ILE A 258 -19.88 4.19 34.25
CA ILE A 258 -20.71 3.14 34.86
C ILE A 258 -21.06 3.51 36.30
N VAL A 259 -20.10 3.99 37.10
CA VAL A 259 -20.36 4.42 38.49
C VAL A 259 -21.35 5.59 38.55
N LEU A 260 -21.32 6.50 37.57
CA LEU A 260 -22.27 7.61 37.49
C LEU A 260 -23.70 7.16 37.15
N LYS A 261 -23.85 6.05 36.41
CA LYS A 261 -25.15 5.59 35.89
C LYS A 261 -25.74 4.41 36.69
N ILE A 262 -24.93 3.67 37.45
CA ILE A 262 -25.35 2.49 38.22
C ILE A 262 -25.06 2.67 39.71
N ASP A 263 -26.11 2.72 40.53
CA ASP A 263 -26.04 2.80 41.99
C ASP A 263 -25.67 1.43 42.62
N ASP A 264 -24.91 1.47 43.72
CA ASP A 264 -24.53 0.31 44.53
C ASP A 264 -25.73 -0.57 44.91
N LYS A 265 -26.88 0.04 45.19
CA LYS A 265 -28.11 -0.66 45.60
C LYS A 265 -28.67 -1.56 44.51
N VAL A 266 -28.49 -1.18 43.24
CA VAL A 266 -29.04 -1.93 42.09
C VAL A 266 -28.02 -2.84 41.42
N TYR A 267 -26.79 -2.93 41.93
CA TYR A 267 -25.71 -3.75 41.35
C TYR A 267 -26.12 -5.20 41.11
N LYS A 268 -26.80 -5.83 42.08
CA LYS A 268 -27.27 -7.23 41.97
C LYS A 268 -28.36 -7.41 40.90
N GLU A 269 -29.09 -6.35 40.58
CA GLU A 269 -30.19 -6.39 39.61
C GLU A 269 -29.69 -6.09 38.19
N THR A 270 -28.69 -5.21 38.08
CA THR A 270 -28.14 -4.65 36.83
C THR A 270 -27.00 -5.48 36.25
N VAL A 271 -26.14 -6.06 37.09
CA VAL A 271 -25.06 -6.95 36.63
C VAL A 271 -25.60 -8.37 36.47
N SER A 272 -25.10 -9.17 35.52
CA SER A 272 -25.50 -10.57 35.38
C SER A 272 -24.91 -11.43 36.51
N GLN A 273 -25.57 -12.53 36.88
CA GLN A 273 -25.06 -13.45 37.93
C GLN A 273 -23.67 -13.98 37.58
N HIS A 274 -23.49 -14.44 36.34
CA HIS A 274 -22.20 -14.94 35.84
C HIS A 274 -21.06 -13.91 35.94
N LEU A 275 -21.30 -12.64 35.61
CA LEU A 275 -20.28 -11.59 35.79
C LEU A 275 -19.96 -11.36 37.28
N ARG A 276 -20.99 -11.36 38.15
CA ARG A 276 -20.77 -11.22 39.60
C ARG A 276 -19.93 -12.36 40.17
N ASP A 277 -20.18 -13.58 39.72
CA ASP A 277 -19.46 -14.76 40.21
C ASP A 277 -17.98 -14.67 39.83
N LYS A 278 -17.67 -14.38 38.57
CA LYS A 278 -16.30 -14.15 38.09
C LYS A 278 -15.56 -13.06 38.86
N VAL A 279 -16.21 -11.92 39.06
CA VAL A 279 -15.63 -10.79 39.81
C VAL A 279 -15.38 -11.18 41.26
N SER A 280 -16.31 -11.90 41.89
CA SER A 280 -16.16 -12.38 43.26
C SER A 280 -15.02 -13.38 43.40
N GLU A 281 -14.84 -14.30 42.44
CA GLU A 281 -13.70 -15.22 42.40
C GLU A 281 -12.36 -14.47 42.29
N ARG A 282 -12.30 -13.42 41.46
CA ARG A 282 -11.10 -12.58 41.31
C ARG A 282 -10.79 -11.79 42.59
N ILE A 283 -11.81 -11.24 43.25
CA ILE A 283 -11.66 -10.54 44.54
C ILE A 283 -11.17 -11.52 45.62
N ILE A 284 -11.78 -12.70 45.75
CA ILE A 284 -11.35 -13.72 46.71
C ILE A 284 -9.90 -14.14 46.45
N SER A 285 -9.53 -14.32 45.18
CA SER A 285 -8.16 -14.66 44.78
C SER A 285 -7.17 -13.53 45.09
N TYR A 286 -7.59 -12.28 44.99
CA TYR A 286 -6.80 -11.11 45.38
C TYR A 286 -6.59 -11.04 46.89
N LEU A 287 -7.67 -11.15 47.68
CA LEU A 287 -7.61 -11.13 49.15
C LEU A 287 -6.76 -12.27 49.73
N LYS A 288 -6.75 -13.44 49.08
CA LYS A 288 -5.85 -14.55 49.45
C LYS A 288 -4.37 -14.22 49.26
N LYS A 289 -4.04 -13.37 48.28
CA LYS A 289 -2.67 -12.95 47.98
C LYS A 289 -2.23 -11.74 48.82
N TYR A 290 -3.18 -10.90 49.21
CA TYR A 290 -2.96 -9.64 49.90
C TYR A 290 -3.86 -9.55 51.16
N PRO A 291 -3.49 -10.25 52.25
CA PRO A 291 -4.31 -10.39 53.46
C PRO A 291 -4.48 -9.08 54.26
N GLU A 292 -3.72 -8.03 53.93
CA GLU A 292 -3.85 -6.69 54.50
C GLU A 292 -5.12 -5.94 54.05
N HIS A 293 -5.80 -6.42 53.00
CA HIS A 293 -7.05 -5.83 52.51
C HIS A 293 -8.28 -6.50 53.13
N ASP A 294 -9.30 -5.70 53.44
CA ASP A 294 -10.58 -6.19 53.96
C ASP A 294 -11.59 -6.45 52.81
N ALA A 295 -12.32 -7.56 52.90
CA ALA A 295 -13.43 -7.88 52.01
C ALA A 295 -14.53 -6.80 52.02
N SER A 296 -14.69 -6.07 53.13
CA SER A 296 -15.67 -4.99 53.26
C SER A 296 -15.43 -3.83 52.28
N GLU A 297 -14.18 -3.63 51.83
CA GLU A 297 -13.79 -2.59 50.86
C GLU A 297 -14.36 -2.82 49.45
N TYR A 298 -14.75 -4.05 49.12
CA TYR A 298 -15.19 -4.44 47.78
C TYR A 298 -16.72 -4.54 47.67
N THR A 299 -17.43 -3.80 48.51
CA THR A 299 -18.90 -3.76 48.52
C THR A 299 -19.46 -2.81 47.47
N THR A 300 -18.73 -1.77 47.08
CA THR A 300 -19.17 -0.76 46.09
C THR A 300 -18.94 -1.19 44.64
N VAL A 301 -19.78 -0.70 43.73
CA VAL A 301 -19.66 -0.86 42.27
C VAL A 301 -18.29 -0.40 41.80
N SER A 302 -17.85 0.78 42.24
CA SER A 302 -16.56 1.37 41.87
C SER A 302 -15.40 0.40 42.14
N LYS A 303 -15.34 -0.18 43.36
CA LYS A 303 -14.28 -1.11 43.75
C LYS A 303 -14.37 -2.44 43.03
N ARG A 304 -15.59 -2.91 42.72
CA ARG A 304 -15.80 -4.14 41.94
C ARG A 304 -15.38 -4.00 40.48
N LEU A 305 -15.62 -2.84 39.86
CA LEU A 305 -15.25 -2.57 38.47
C LEU A 305 -13.73 -2.63 38.20
N HIS A 306 -12.89 -2.50 39.23
CA HIS A 306 -11.45 -2.73 39.10
C HIS A 306 -11.10 -4.17 38.70
N PHE A 307 -12.00 -5.13 38.97
CA PHE A 307 -11.82 -6.54 38.64
C PHE A 307 -12.51 -6.95 37.34
N PHE A 308 -13.14 -6.01 36.62
CA PHE A 308 -13.70 -6.23 35.30
C PHE A 308 -12.64 -6.08 34.22
N ASP A 309 -12.65 -6.98 33.25
CA ASP A 309 -11.93 -6.80 31.99
C ASP A 309 -12.74 -5.94 31.00
N LEU A 310 -12.08 -5.54 29.91
CA LEU A 310 -12.67 -4.65 28.90
C LEU A 310 -13.95 -5.21 28.27
N MET A 311 -14.02 -6.52 28.02
CA MET A 311 -15.20 -7.15 27.40
C MET A 311 -16.33 -7.34 28.41
N GLU A 312 -16.01 -7.56 29.68
CA GLU A 312 -16.99 -7.62 30.77
C GLU A 312 -17.62 -6.23 31.03
N LEU A 313 -16.86 -5.15 30.88
CA LEU A 313 -17.42 -3.78 30.88
C LEU A 313 -18.41 -3.60 29.72
N CYS A 314 -18.07 -4.08 28.52
CA CYS A 314 -18.98 -4.08 27.38
C CYS A 314 -20.25 -4.88 27.69
N GLU A 315 -20.13 -6.12 28.18
CA GLU A 315 -21.26 -6.99 28.52
C GLU A 315 -22.22 -6.31 29.53
N LEU A 316 -21.65 -5.66 30.55
CA LEU A 316 -22.40 -4.91 31.54
C LEU A 316 -23.20 -3.77 30.91
N ILE A 317 -22.59 -2.97 30.03
CA ILE A 317 -23.25 -1.83 29.38
C ILE A 317 -24.36 -2.29 28.42
N ILE A 318 -24.07 -3.29 27.60
CA ILE A 318 -24.99 -3.76 26.54
C ILE A 318 -26.10 -4.68 27.09
N ASN A 319 -26.07 -5.01 28.38
CA ASN A 319 -27.12 -5.77 29.04
C ASN A 319 -28.48 -5.09 28.84
N LYS A 320 -29.52 -5.87 28.53
CA LYS A 320 -30.87 -5.35 28.27
C LYS A 320 -31.39 -4.44 29.39
N LYS A 321 -31.02 -4.71 30.65
CA LYS A 321 -31.44 -3.90 31.81
C LYS A 321 -30.70 -2.55 31.91
N ASN A 322 -29.51 -2.45 31.33
CA ASN A 322 -28.62 -1.31 31.49
C ASN A 322 -28.56 -0.45 30.21
N TRP A 323 -28.79 -1.03 29.04
CA TRP A 323 -28.64 -0.32 27.76
C TRP A 323 -29.41 1.00 27.73
N THR A 324 -30.63 1.02 28.29
CA THR A 324 -31.49 2.21 28.31
C THR A 324 -30.86 3.42 29.01
N VAL A 325 -29.93 3.24 29.96
CA VAL A 325 -29.25 4.36 30.63
C VAL A 325 -27.94 4.80 29.94
N PHE A 326 -27.44 4.00 29.00
CA PHE A 326 -26.21 4.25 28.25
C PHE A 326 -26.45 4.59 26.77
N GLU A 327 -27.68 4.38 26.28
CA GLU A 327 -28.08 4.61 24.90
C GLU A 327 -27.90 6.09 24.48
N ASP A 328 -28.13 7.02 25.40
CA ASP A 328 -27.90 8.46 25.20
C ASP A 328 -26.44 8.81 24.89
N THR A 329 -25.50 7.98 25.36
CA THR A 329 -24.07 8.20 25.28
C THR A 329 -23.48 7.48 24.06
N PHE A 330 -23.90 6.24 23.82
CA PHE A 330 -23.29 5.38 22.79
C PHE A 330 -24.15 5.19 21.53
N PHE A 331 -25.42 5.59 21.56
CA PHE A 331 -26.40 5.57 20.46
C PHE A 331 -26.75 4.19 19.90
N ILE A 332 -25.77 3.43 19.39
CA ILE A 332 -25.99 2.16 18.67
C ILE A 332 -25.21 1.05 19.36
N LYS A 333 -25.94 0.06 19.89
CA LYS A 333 -25.41 -1.09 20.65
C LYS A 333 -24.38 -1.92 19.87
N ASP A 334 -24.66 -2.20 18.60
CA ASP A 334 -23.79 -3.02 17.76
C ASP A 334 -22.47 -2.30 17.44
N ASN A 335 -22.54 -0.99 17.21
CA ASN A 335 -21.36 -0.16 17.00
C ASN A 335 -20.49 -0.13 18.26
N LEU A 336 -21.08 0.07 19.45
CA LEU A 336 -20.34 0.01 20.70
C LEU A 336 -19.62 -1.35 20.87
N THR A 337 -20.34 -2.44 20.61
CA THR A 337 -19.80 -3.81 20.73
C THR A 337 -18.63 -4.03 19.76
N ASP A 338 -18.73 -3.56 18.52
CA ASP A 338 -17.64 -3.59 17.54
C ASP A 338 -16.40 -2.83 18.04
N LYS A 339 -16.58 -1.60 18.54
CA LYS A 339 -15.46 -0.78 19.04
C LYS A 339 -14.76 -1.42 20.24
N PHE A 340 -15.50 -2.03 21.16
CA PHE A 340 -14.91 -2.80 22.26
C PHE A 340 -14.08 -4.00 21.76
N LYS A 341 -14.59 -4.75 20.76
CA LYS A 341 -13.85 -5.89 20.18
C LYS A 341 -12.53 -5.43 19.56
N LYS A 342 -12.56 -4.40 18.70
CA LYS A 342 -11.36 -3.86 18.05
C LYS A 342 -10.36 -3.29 19.05
N LEU A 343 -10.83 -2.65 20.12
CA LEU A 343 -9.98 -2.17 21.21
C LEU A 343 -9.33 -3.34 21.98
N GLY A 344 -10.11 -4.40 22.25
CA GLY A 344 -9.63 -5.62 22.92
C GLY A 344 -8.61 -6.40 22.11
N GLU A 345 -8.82 -6.53 20.80
CA GLU A 345 -7.86 -7.13 19.87
C GLU A 345 -6.52 -6.38 19.88
N LEU A 346 -6.56 -5.05 19.74
CA LEU A 346 -5.36 -4.21 19.80
C LEU A 346 -4.63 -4.34 21.15
N ARG A 347 -5.36 -4.25 22.26
CA ARG A 347 -4.82 -4.39 23.63
C ARG A 347 -4.13 -5.74 23.83
N ASN A 348 -4.76 -6.83 23.39
CA ASN A 348 -4.22 -8.17 23.55
C ASN A 348 -2.92 -8.35 22.75
N CYS A 349 -2.85 -7.79 21.54
CA CYS A 349 -1.61 -7.82 20.77
C CYS A 349 -0.49 -7.03 21.45
N ILE A 350 -0.79 -5.85 22.00
CA ILE A 350 0.19 -5.04 22.73
C ILE A 350 0.69 -5.80 23.98
N ARG A 351 -0.22 -6.29 24.84
CA ARG A 351 0.14 -6.93 26.11
C ARG A 351 0.85 -8.27 25.96
N HIS A 352 0.56 -9.01 24.89
CA HIS A 352 1.21 -10.28 24.61
C HIS A 352 2.36 -10.18 23.61
N SER A 353 2.81 -8.96 23.29
CA SER A 353 3.90 -8.69 22.33
C SER A 353 3.72 -9.43 21.00
N ARG A 354 2.46 -9.58 20.55
CA ARG A 354 2.13 -10.22 19.28
C ARG A 354 2.31 -9.22 18.14
N GLU A 355 2.45 -9.75 16.93
CA GLU A 355 2.49 -8.92 15.73
C GLU A 355 1.17 -8.16 15.56
N ILE A 356 1.30 -6.87 15.24
CA ILE A 356 0.19 -5.99 14.91
C ILE A 356 0.31 -5.73 13.42
N ASN A 357 -0.69 -6.11 12.64
CA ASN A 357 -0.76 -5.74 11.23
C ASN A 357 -1.47 -4.38 11.05
N GLU A 358 -1.37 -3.83 9.85
CA GLU A 358 -1.94 -2.52 9.51
C GLU A 358 -3.44 -2.42 9.78
N VAL A 359 -4.20 -3.44 9.37
CA VAL A 359 -5.66 -3.45 9.52
C VAL A 359 -6.04 -3.39 11.00
N LEU A 360 -5.44 -4.23 11.83
CA LEU A 360 -5.68 -4.27 13.27
C LEU A 360 -5.28 -2.94 13.93
N TYR A 361 -4.15 -2.34 13.52
CA TYR A 361 -3.75 -1.02 14.02
C TYR A 361 -4.76 0.06 13.67
N LEU A 362 -5.19 0.13 12.41
CA LEU A 362 -6.11 1.17 11.94
C LEU A 362 -7.49 1.03 12.58
N GLU A 363 -8.02 -0.20 12.68
CA GLU A 363 -9.31 -0.47 13.33
C GLU A 363 -9.27 -0.16 14.84
N GLY A 364 -8.20 -0.57 15.52
CA GLY A 364 -8.00 -0.27 16.94
C GLY A 364 -7.84 1.22 17.20
N LYS A 365 -7.06 1.93 16.38
CA LYS A 365 -6.87 3.38 16.47
C LYS A 365 -8.15 4.16 16.18
N ALA A 366 -8.93 3.73 15.19
CA ALA A 366 -10.25 4.29 14.93
C ALA A 366 -11.17 4.14 16.15
N SER A 367 -11.09 3.00 16.83
CA SER A 367 -11.84 2.73 18.06
C SER A 367 -11.41 3.62 19.23
N ILE A 368 -10.10 3.82 19.42
CA ILE A 368 -9.57 4.77 20.41
C ILE A 368 -10.12 6.18 20.15
N ILE A 369 -10.01 6.68 18.91
CA ILE A 369 -10.49 8.02 18.55
C ILE A 369 -11.99 8.16 18.79
N TRP A 370 -12.77 7.12 18.49
CA TRP A 370 -14.21 7.09 18.71
C TRP A 370 -14.56 7.20 20.19
N PHE A 371 -13.95 6.38 21.06
CA PHE A 371 -14.16 6.44 22.51
C PHE A 371 -13.71 7.78 23.09
N GLN A 372 -12.56 8.30 22.66
CA GLN A 372 -12.07 9.60 23.13
C GLN A 372 -13.07 10.73 22.83
N LYS A 373 -13.68 10.71 21.65
CA LYS A 373 -14.71 11.70 21.27
C LYS A 373 -15.97 11.56 22.12
N ILE A 374 -16.49 10.34 22.30
CA ILE A 374 -17.73 10.11 23.04
C ILE A 374 -17.57 10.38 24.53
N LEU A 375 -16.43 10.00 25.11
CA LEU A 375 -16.14 10.14 26.54
C LEU A 375 -15.52 11.51 26.88
N GLY A 376 -15.34 12.40 25.90
CA GLY A 376 -14.77 13.74 26.12
C GLY A 376 -13.30 13.74 26.59
N ILE A 377 -12.52 12.72 26.22
CA ILE A 377 -11.10 12.61 26.58
C ILE A 377 -10.30 13.56 25.68
N LYS A 378 -9.70 14.61 26.25
CA LYS A 378 -8.82 15.52 25.52
C LYS A 378 -7.48 14.85 25.23
N LYS A 379 -6.93 15.09 24.04
CA LYS A 379 -5.62 14.60 23.60
C LYS A 379 -4.47 15.19 24.41
#